data_AF-A0A9D6L506-F1
#
_entry.id   AF-A0A9D6L506-F1
#
_cell.length_a   1.000
_cell.length_b   1.000
_cell.length_c   1.000
_cell.angle_alpha   90.00
_cell.angle_beta   90.00
_cell.angle_gamma   90.00
#
_symmetry.space_group_name_H-M   'P 1'
#
loop_
_entity.id
_entity.type
_entity.pdbx_description
1 polymer ?
#
loop_
_entity_poly.entity_id
_entity_poly.type
_entity_poly.pdbx_seq_one_letter_code
_entity_poly.pdbx_strand_id
1 'polypeptide(L)'
;MLPDRSQKFQAPEPLRPSGKWASPAETWKHFEASRKATIEYAKKQADLRAHYMDSPAIKDMDGYEWLLFLSAHSERHTAQIREVKADAKFPKKPSRY
;
A
#
# COMPACT_ATOMS: atom_id res chain seq x y z
N MET A 1 8.92 12.83 2.46
CA MET A 1 7.57 12.92 1.82
C MET A 1 7.03 11.51 1.59
N LEU A 2 5.72 11.24 1.50
CA LEU A 2 5.16 9.87 1.55
C LEU A 2 5.90 8.77 0.73
N PRO A 3 6.30 8.99 -0.54
CA PRO A 3 7.05 7.98 -1.31
C PRO A 3 8.53 7.83 -0.89
N ASP A 4 9.10 8.82 -0.19
CA ASP A 4 10.51 8.89 0.18
C ASP A 4 10.94 7.80 1.18
N ARG A 5 11.80 6.90 0.72
CA ARG A 5 12.31 5.76 1.48
C ARG A 5 13.52 6.06 2.37
N SER A 6 13.96 7.33 2.50
CA SER A 6 15.08 7.73 3.37
C SER A 6 14.88 7.35 4.85
N GLN A 7 13.63 7.35 5.31
CA GLN A 7 13.23 6.92 6.65
C GLN A 7 12.44 5.61 6.59
N LYS A 8 12.80 4.63 7.43
CA LYS A 8 12.10 3.35 7.53
C LYS A 8 11.12 3.38 8.70
N PHE A 9 9.95 2.78 8.52
CA PHE A 9 8.91 2.68 9.55
C PHE A 9 8.59 1.21 9.79
N GLN A 10 8.35 0.86 11.04
CA GLN A 10 7.81 -0.45 11.41
C GLN A 10 6.29 -0.38 11.40
N ALA A 11 5.65 -1.39 10.83
CA ALA A 11 4.20 -1.49 10.86
C ALA A 11 3.72 -1.72 12.31
N PRO A 12 2.68 -1.00 12.78
CA PRO A 12 2.07 -1.27 14.08
C PRO A 12 1.47 -2.68 14.11
N GLU A 13 1.33 -3.27 15.29
CA GLU A 13 0.86 -4.66 15.47
C GLU A 13 -0.36 -5.03 14.61
N PRO A 14 -1.43 -4.23 14.53
CA PRO A 14 -2.62 -4.60 13.77
C PRO A 14 -2.41 -4.71 12.26
N LEU A 15 -1.33 -4.11 11.73
CA LEU A 15 -1.01 -4.08 10.30
C LEU A 15 0.08 -5.08 9.90
N ARG A 16 0.62 -5.84 10.87
CA ARG A 16 1.62 -6.86 10.57
C ARG A 16 1.00 -8.04 9.81
N PRO A 17 1.76 -8.71 8.94
CA PRO A 17 1.26 -9.90 8.24
C PRO A 17 0.79 -10.96 9.22
N SER A 18 -0.47 -11.36 9.13
CA SER A 18 -1.08 -12.40 9.98
C SER A 18 -1.15 -13.78 9.30
N GLY A 19 -0.61 -13.91 8.07
CA GLY A 19 -0.82 -15.11 7.26
C GLY A 19 -2.25 -15.25 6.71
N LYS A 20 -2.97 -14.12 6.58
CA LYS A 20 -4.38 -14.08 6.12
C LYS A 20 -4.64 -14.84 4.80
N TRP A 21 -3.68 -14.86 3.88
CA TRP A 21 -3.82 -15.48 2.56
C TRP A 21 -2.97 -16.74 2.48
N ALA A 22 -3.49 -17.80 1.87
CA ALA A 22 -2.80 -19.08 1.76
C ALA A 22 -1.72 -19.07 0.67
N SER A 23 -1.80 -18.14 -0.30
CA SER A 23 -0.80 -18.02 -1.37
C SER A 23 -0.51 -16.57 -1.81
N PRO A 24 0.65 -16.35 -2.46
CA PRO A 24 0.94 -15.08 -3.15
C PRO A 24 -0.10 -14.74 -4.23
N ALA A 25 -0.63 -15.74 -4.94
CA ALA A 25 -1.64 -15.55 -5.98
C ALA A 25 -2.95 -14.98 -5.42
N GLU A 26 -3.39 -15.45 -4.25
CA GLU A 26 -4.57 -14.90 -3.57
C GLU A 26 -4.34 -13.46 -3.10
N THR A 27 -3.16 -13.17 -2.56
CA THR A 27 -2.77 -11.80 -2.17
C THR A 27 -2.80 -10.86 -3.38
N TRP A 28 -2.28 -11.32 -4.51
CA TRP A 28 -2.29 -10.57 -5.77
C TRP A 28 -3.71 -10.31 -6.27
N LYS A 29 -4.54 -11.35 -6.33
CA LYS A 29 -5.95 -11.25 -6.73
C LYS A 29 -6.73 -10.26 -5.85
N HIS A 30 -6.52 -10.30 -4.53
CA HIS A 30 -7.16 -9.36 -3.62
C HIS A 30 -6.68 -7.92 -3.89
N PHE A 31 -5.37 -7.71 -4.05
CA PHE A 31 -4.82 -6.39 -4.37
C PHE A 31 -5.40 -5.81 -5.67
N GLU A 32 -5.47 -6.60 -6.74
CA GLU A 32 -6.06 -6.18 -8.02
C GLU A 32 -7.55 -5.83 -7.89
N ALA A 33 -8.31 -6.64 -7.15
CA ALA A 33 -9.72 -6.36 -6.88
C ALA A 33 -9.91 -5.05 -6.11
N SER A 34 -9.13 -4.84 -5.05
CA SER A 34 -9.14 -3.58 -4.28
C SER A 34 -8.75 -2.39 -5.16
N ARG A 35 -7.71 -2.52 -5.99
CA ARG A 35 -7.26 -1.45 -6.89
C ARG A 35 -8.33 -1.07 -7.90
N LYS A 36 -9.01 -2.07 -8.51
CA LYS A 36 -10.13 -1.83 -9.41
C LYS A 36 -11.27 -1.09 -8.69
N ALA A 37 -11.64 -1.52 -7.49
CA ALA A 37 -12.68 -0.86 -6.70
C ALA A 37 -12.33 0.60 -6.40
N THR A 38 -11.08 0.90 -6.00
CA THR A 38 -10.65 2.28 -5.75
C THR A 38 -10.66 3.15 -7.01
N ILE A 39 -10.22 2.61 -8.15
CA ILE A 39 -10.27 3.34 -9.43
C ILE A 39 -11.72 3.66 -9.81
N GLU A 40 -12.62 2.70 -9.69
CA GLU A 40 -14.03 2.90 -10.00
C GLU A 40 -14.70 3.88 -9.04
N TYR A 41 -14.34 3.85 -7.75
CA TYR A 41 -14.79 4.85 -6.78
C TYR A 41 -14.32 6.26 -7.16
N ALA A 42 -13.03 6.42 -7.46
CA ALA A 42 -12.44 7.72 -7.82
C ALA A 42 -13.08 8.34 -9.08
N LYS A 43 -13.55 7.52 -10.03
CA LYS A 43 -14.24 8.00 -11.25
C LYS A 43 -15.68 8.44 -11.01
N LYS A 44 -16.37 7.80 -10.05
CA LYS A 44 -17.82 7.96 -9.86
C LYS A 44 -18.17 8.95 -8.78
N GLN A 45 -17.31 9.11 -7.78
CA GLN A 45 -17.66 9.88 -6.59
C GLN A 45 -17.50 11.38 -6.82
N ALA A 46 -18.57 12.12 -6.52
CA ALA A 46 -18.54 13.57 -6.46
C ALA A 46 -18.10 14.04 -5.07
N ASP A 47 -17.61 15.27 -4.99
CA ASP A 47 -17.34 15.98 -3.73
C ASP A 47 -16.42 15.24 -2.75
N LEU A 48 -15.33 14.67 -3.27
CA LEU A 48 -14.32 13.98 -2.46
C LEU A 48 -13.76 14.85 -1.31
N ARG A 49 -13.81 16.18 -1.44
CA ARG A 49 -13.28 17.11 -0.44
C ARG A 49 -14.24 17.39 0.72
N ALA A 50 -15.49 16.96 0.65
CA ALA A 50 -16.45 17.09 1.74
C ALA A 50 -16.39 15.93 2.75
N HIS A 51 -15.62 14.88 2.44
CA HIS A 51 -15.52 13.67 3.27
C HIS A 51 -14.15 13.61 3.94
N TYR A 52 -14.12 13.46 5.26
CA TYR A 52 -12.89 13.47 6.06
C TYR A 52 -12.78 12.20 6.90
N MET A 53 -11.56 11.72 7.04
CA MET A 53 -11.21 10.64 7.95
C MET A 53 -9.79 10.83 8.45
N ASP A 54 -9.59 10.66 9.76
CA ASP A 54 -8.28 10.71 10.39
C ASP A 54 -7.35 9.65 9.78
N SER A 55 -6.13 10.05 9.41
CA SER A 55 -5.10 9.07 9.07
C SER A 55 -4.15 8.84 10.25
N PRO A 56 -3.61 7.61 10.41
CA PRO A 56 -2.69 7.29 11.51
C PRO A 56 -1.38 8.11 11.53
N ALA A 57 -1.02 8.78 10.42
CA ALA A 57 0.27 9.48 10.27
C ALA A 57 0.15 10.95 9.84
N ILE A 58 -0.98 11.32 9.23
CA ILE A 58 -1.29 12.66 8.69
C ILE A 58 -2.71 12.99 9.19
N LYS A 59 -2.84 13.88 10.18
CA LYS A 59 -4.16 14.24 10.70
C LYS A 59 -5.00 14.92 9.60
N ASP A 60 -6.31 14.69 9.67
CA ASP A 60 -7.37 15.23 8.80
C ASP A 60 -7.05 15.22 7.31
N MET A 61 -7.34 14.10 6.66
CA MET A 61 -7.26 14.00 5.20
C MET A 61 -8.66 13.97 4.60
N ASP A 62 -8.87 14.79 3.58
CA ASP A 62 -10.07 14.73 2.75
C ASP A 62 -10.03 13.49 1.81
N GLY A 63 -11.18 13.12 1.24
CA GLY A 63 -11.29 11.95 0.38
C GLY A 63 -10.39 12.01 -0.87
N TYR A 64 -10.06 13.21 -1.37
CA TYR A 64 -9.13 13.38 -2.49
C TYR A 64 -7.69 13.12 -2.03
N GLU A 65 -7.31 13.63 -0.87
CA GLU A 65 -6.00 13.38 -0.24
C GLU A 65 -5.80 11.91 0.10
N TRP A 66 -6.85 11.19 0.52
CA TRP A 66 -6.81 9.73 0.70
C TRP A 66 -6.48 8.97 -0.59
N LEU A 67 -7.01 9.40 -1.74
CA LEU A 67 -6.70 8.78 -3.03
C LEU A 67 -5.25 9.06 -3.48
N LEU A 68 -4.75 10.28 -3.21
CA LEU A 68 -3.34 10.62 -3.44
C LEU A 68 -2.41 9.81 -2.52
N PHE A 69 -2.76 9.72 -1.24
CA PHE A 69 -2.04 8.92 -0.25
C PHE A 69 -1.92 7.47 -0.72
N LEU A 70 -3.03 6.83 -1.12
CA LEU A 70 -3.02 5.44 -1.59
C LEU A 70 -2.05 5.22 -2.76
N SER A 71 -2.03 6.17 -3.70
CA SER A 71 -1.17 6.12 -4.88
C SER A 71 0.31 6.24 -4.48
N ALA A 72 0.66 7.26 -3.69
CA ALA A 72 2.02 7.46 -3.20
C ALA A 72 2.48 6.34 -2.25
N HIS A 73 1.56 5.73 -1.49
CA HIS A 73 1.86 4.61 -0.59
C HIS A 73 2.19 3.33 -1.37
N SER A 74 1.50 3.11 -2.49
CA SER A 74 1.80 2.01 -3.41
C SER A 74 3.19 2.19 -4.03
N GLU A 75 3.54 3.42 -4.42
CA GLU A 75 4.88 3.75 -4.91
C GLU A 75 5.95 3.49 -3.85
N ARG A 76 5.73 3.96 -2.61
CA ARG A 76 6.61 3.72 -1.46
C ARG A 76 6.90 2.22 -1.29
N HIS A 77 5.86 1.38 -1.28
CA HIS A 77 6.04 -0.07 -1.09
C HIS A 77 6.67 -0.76 -2.31
N THR A 78 6.41 -0.25 -3.52
CA THR A 78 7.13 -0.71 -4.72
C THR A 78 8.63 -0.45 -4.60
N ALA A 79 9.02 0.73 -4.10
CA ALA A 79 10.42 1.06 -3.83
C ALA A 79 11.01 0.15 -2.72
N GLN A 80 10.26 -0.14 -1.66
CA GLN A 80 10.69 -1.07 -0.61
C GLN A 80 10.92 -2.50 -1.15
N ILE A 81 10.04 -3.00 -2.03
CA ILE A 81 10.22 -4.32 -2.66
C ILE A 81 11.49 -4.34 -3.51
N ARG A 82 11.75 -3.27 -4.26
CA ARG A 82 12.99 -3.13 -5.05
C ARG A 82 14.22 -3.06 -4.16
N GLU A 83 14.16 -2.33 -3.04
CA GLU A 83 15.22 -2.26 -2.02
C GLU A 83 15.56 -3.65 -1.47
N VAL A 84 14.55 -4.44 -1.07
CA VAL A 84 14.74 -5.81 -0.58
C VAL A 84 15.34 -6.72 -1.64
N LYS A 85 14.88 -6.62 -2.89
CA LYS A 85 15.40 -7.44 -4.01
C LYS A 85 16.84 -7.09 -4.39
N ALA A 86 17.27 -5.85 -4.13
CA ALA A 86 18.63 -5.38 -4.40
C ALA A 86 19.64 -5.78 -3.30
N ASP A 87 19.18 -6.25 -2.14
CA ASP A 87 20.06 -6.72 -1.08
C ASP A 87 20.91 -7.91 -1.57
N ALA A 88 22.23 -7.88 -1.32
CA ALA A 88 23.14 -8.94 -1.73
C ALA A 88 22.80 -10.33 -1.14
N LYS A 89 22.09 -10.35 -0.01
CA LYS A 89 21.61 -11.56 0.67
C LYS A 89 20.23 -12.00 0.16
N PHE A 90 19.58 -11.27 -0.73
CA PHE A 90 18.30 -11.66 -1.30
C PHE A 90 18.44 -12.99 -2.08
N PRO A 91 17.52 -13.97 -1.90
CA PRO A 91 17.60 -15.25 -2.60
C PRO A 91 17.57 -15.08 -4.12
N LYS A 92 18.64 -15.55 -4.80
CA LYS A 92 18.77 -15.48 -6.27
C LYS A 92 17.96 -16.54 -7.02
N LYS A 93 17.41 -17.52 -6.31
CA LYS A 93 16.51 -18.55 -6.83
C LYS A 93 15.24 -18.51 -5.99
N PRO A 94 14.04 -18.67 -6.59
CA PRO A 94 12.82 -18.77 -5.81
C PRO A 94 12.99 -19.94 -4.84
N SER A 95 12.90 -19.64 -3.54
CA SER A 95 12.72 -20.68 -2.53
C SER A 95 11.45 -21.43 -2.91
N ARG A 96 11.57 -22.76 -3.01
CA ARG A 96 10.45 -23.65 -3.36
C ARG A 96 9.39 -23.55 -2.26
N TYR A 97 8.43 -22.67 -2.47
CA TYR A 97 7.08 -22.76 -1.93
C TYR A 97 6.15 -22.87 -3.12
#